data_AF-A0A974NE72-F1
#
_entry.id   AF-A0A974NE72-F1
#
_cell.length_a   1.000
_cell.length_b   1.000
_cell.length_c   1.000
_cell.angle_alpha   90.00
_cell.angle_beta   90.00
_cell.angle_gamma   90.00
#
_symmetry.space_group_name_H-M   'P 1'
#
loop_
_entity.id
_entity.type
_entity.pdbx_description
1 polymer ?
#
loop_
_entity_poly.entity_id
_entity_poly.type
_entity_poly.pdbx_seq_one_letter_code
_entity_poly.pdbx_strand_id
1 'polypeptide(L)'
;MKKAEVILENLMYSTRWILAPICFGLSIALLALTIKFYQELFHILPAIFNLPEAELILKLLSLIDMVLVGGLLVMVMFASYENFVSQMNIHSHREKLDWLGKMDSGSLKTKVSVSIVAISSIHLLRMFMDAQKIENDKLMWYVILHLTFVVSALVVTYMDNLGKKSKAKIKQINNSQDDES
;
A
#
# COMPACT_ATOMS: atom_id res chain seq x y z
N MET A 1 -0.94 14.19 38.38
CA MET A 1 -1.71 14.35 37.12
C MET A 1 -0.95 15.16 36.05
N LYS A 2 -0.32 16.32 36.36
CA LYS A 2 0.48 17.10 35.39
C LYS A 2 1.68 16.37 34.72
N LYS A 3 2.32 15.40 35.39
CA LYS A 3 3.47 14.67 34.82
C LYS A 3 3.11 13.76 33.64
N ALA A 4 1.92 13.15 33.66
CA ALA A 4 1.47 12.28 32.57
C ALA A 4 1.15 13.09 31.31
N GLU A 5 0.58 14.28 31.47
CA GLU A 5 0.26 15.22 30.40
C GLU A 5 1.53 15.73 29.72
N VAL A 6 2.56 16.12 30.49
CA VAL A 6 3.86 16.54 29.96
C VAL A 6 4.60 15.40 29.27
N ILE A 7 4.53 14.16 29.79
CA ILE A 7 5.12 13.00 29.13
C ILE A 7 4.42 12.73 27.80
N LEU A 8 3.09 12.86 27.74
CA LEU A 8 2.28 12.61 26.56
C LEU A 8 2.47 13.70 25.50
N GLU A 9 2.54 14.97 25.90
CA GLU A 9 2.95 16.08 25.03
C GLU A 9 4.36 15.86 24.47
N ASN A 10 5.32 15.50 25.32
CA ASN A 10 6.70 15.28 24.89
C ASN A 10 6.81 14.05 23.96
N LEU A 11 6.03 13.00 24.19
CA LEU A 11 5.92 11.84 23.29
C LEU A 11 5.33 12.22 21.92
N MET A 12 4.28 13.04 21.91
CA MET A 12 3.70 13.57 20.67
C MET A 12 4.70 14.43 19.90
N TYR A 13 5.44 15.31 20.58
CA TYR A 13 6.49 16.12 19.95
C TYR A 13 7.68 15.29 19.46
N SER A 14 8.12 14.27 20.22
CA SER A 14 9.23 13.39 19.82
C SER A 14 8.88 12.49 18.62
N THR A 15 7.60 12.12 18.44
CA THR A 15 7.15 11.36 17.27
C THR A 15 7.43 12.11 15.95
N ARG A 16 7.45 13.45 15.97
CA ARG A 16 7.77 14.28 14.80
C ARG A 16 9.21 14.06 14.30
N TRP A 17 10.16 13.83 15.22
CA TRP A 17 11.57 13.65 14.88
C TRP A 17 11.88 12.26 14.34
N ILE A 18 11.06 11.25 14.64
CA ILE A 18 11.20 9.88 14.10
C ILE A 18 10.78 9.82 12.62
N LEU A 19 9.84 10.67 12.20
CA LEU A 19 9.35 10.63 10.81
C LEU A 19 10.37 11.15 9.80
N ALA A 20 11.14 12.19 10.16
CA ALA A 20 12.14 12.79 9.29
C ALA A 20 13.19 11.77 8.77
N PRO A 21 13.83 10.94 9.61
CA PRO A 21 14.77 9.91 9.14
C PRO A 21 14.06 8.78 8.37
N ILE A 22 12.80 8.46 8.66
CA ILE A 22 12.03 7.46 7.89
C ILE A 22 11.79 7.97 6.46
N CYS A 23 11.33 9.21 6.29
CA CYS A 23 11.14 9.80 4.96
C CYS A 23 12.46 9.91 4.20
N PHE A 24 13.56 10.23 4.89
CA PHE A 24 14.89 10.24 4.29
C PHE A 24 15.34 8.84 3.84
N GLY A 25 15.11 7.82 4.67
CA GLY A 25 15.37 6.42 4.33
C GLY A 25 14.57 5.95 3.12
N LEU A 26 13.29 6.32 3.03
CA LEU A 26 12.44 6.02 1.86
C LEU A 26 12.95 6.68 0.58
N SER A 27 13.44 7.93 0.64
CA SER A 27 14.08 8.60 -0.51
C SER A 27 15.33 7.85 -0.97
N ILE A 28 16.18 7.41 -0.05
CA ILE A 28 17.37 6.61 -0.39
C ILE A 28 16.96 5.26 -1.00
N ALA A 29 15.95 4.60 -0.44
CA ALA A 29 15.45 3.34 -0.97
C ALA A 29 14.91 3.49 -2.40
N LEU A 30 14.17 4.57 -2.67
CA LEU A 30 13.67 4.88 -4.01
C LEU A 30 14.81 5.13 -5.00
N LEU A 31 15.86 5.82 -4.57
CA LEU A 31 17.06 6.06 -5.39
C LEU A 31 17.81 4.75 -5.67
N ALA A 32 18.00 3.89 -4.67
CA ALA A 32 18.64 2.59 -4.84
C ALA A 32 17.84 1.68 -5.81
N LEU A 33 16.51 1.67 -5.68
CA LEU A 33 15.62 0.96 -6.59
C LEU A 33 15.73 1.48 -8.02
N THR A 34 15.82 2.80 -8.18
CA THR A 34 16.00 3.44 -9.50
C THR A 34 17.32 3.01 -10.14
N ILE A 35 18.43 3.02 -9.39
CA ILE A 35 19.73 2.53 -9.88
C ILE A 35 19.63 1.06 -10.31
N LYS A 36 18.98 0.21 -9.50
CA LYS A 36 18.79 -1.21 -9.83
C LYS A 36 17.94 -1.42 -11.08
N PHE A 37 16.89 -0.64 -11.25
CA PHE A 37 16.05 -0.67 -12.44
C PHE A 37 16.87 -0.38 -13.71
N TYR A 38 17.65 0.70 -13.71
CA TYR A 38 18.50 1.03 -14.86
C TYR A 38 19.61 0.00 -15.08
N GLN A 39 20.22 -0.52 -14.01
CA GLN A 39 21.21 -1.59 -14.12
C GLN A 39 20.64 -2.82 -14.84
N GLU A 40 19.46 -3.29 -14.42
CA GLU A 40 18.81 -4.45 -15.04
C GLU A 40 18.40 -4.14 -16.49
N LEU A 41 17.88 -2.93 -16.76
CA LEU A 41 17.51 -2.48 -18.09
C LEU A 41 18.69 -2.51 -19.08
N PHE A 42 19.85 -1.97 -18.66
CA PHE A 42 21.06 -2.00 -19.48
C PHE A 42 21.64 -3.41 -19.65
N HIS A 43 21.34 -4.33 -18.73
CA HIS A 43 21.73 -5.73 -18.86
C HIS A 43 20.84 -6.49 -19.85
N ILE A 44 19.54 -6.17 -19.88
CA ILE A 44 18.56 -6.84 -20.75
C ILE A 44 18.71 -6.38 -22.20
N LEU A 45 18.88 -5.09 -22.45
CA LEU A 45 18.97 -4.50 -23.79
C LEU A 45 19.87 -5.27 -24.79
N PRO A 46 21.17 -5.52 -24.49
CA PRO A 46 22.03 -6.27 -25.38
C PRO A 46 21.70 -7.77 -25.41
N ALA A 47 21.05 -8.29 -24.36
CA ALA A 47 20.70 -9.70 -24.24
C ALA A 47 19.44 -10.08 -25.03
N ILE A 48 18.61 -9.11 -25.46
CA ILE A 48 17.37 -9.36 -26.23
C ILE A 48 17.60 -10.25 -27.46
N PHE A 49 18.74 -10.08 -28.15
CA PHE A 49 19.05 -10.83 -29.37
C PHE A 49 19.52 -12.27 -29.12
N ASN A 50 19.93 -12.59 -27.89
CA ASN A 50 20.55 -13.87 -27.53
C ASN A 50 19.75 -14.68 -26.51
N LEU A 51 18.74 -14.08 -25.86
CA LEU A 51 17.94 -14.74 -24.84
C LEU A 51 16.74 -15.49 -25.45
N PRO A 52 16.41 -16.68 -24.92
CA PRO A 52 15.15 -17.34 -25.24
C PRO A 52 13.95 -16.52 -24.75
N GLU A 53 12.83 -16.60 -25.47
CA GLU A 53 11.63 -15.77 -25.27
C GLU A 53 11.08 -15.83 -23.83
N ALA A 54 11.06 -17.01 -23.22
CA ALA A 54 10.61 -17.19 -21.84
C ALA A 54 11.50 -16.42 -20.83
N GLU A 55 12.82 -16.39 -21.03
CA GLU A 55 13.75 -15.70 -20.15
C GLU A 55 13.64 -14.17 -20.31
N LEU A 56 13.41 -13.70 -21.54
CA LEU A 56 13.12 -12.29 -21.79
C LEU A 56 11.86 -11.83 -21.04
N ILE A 57 10.78 -12.62 -21.08
CA ILE A 57 9.54 -12.27 -20.36
C ILE A 57 9.77 -12.23 -18.85
N LEU A 58 10.53 -13.18 -18.29
CA LEU A 58 10.88 -13.19 -16.86
C LEU A 58 11.67 -11.95 -16.43
N LYS A 59 12.60 -11.51 -17.28
CA LYS A 59 13.38 -10.29 -17.08
C LYS A 59 12.50 -9.03 -17.12
N LEU A 60 11.58 -8.96 -18.08
CA LEU A 60 10.60 -7.86 -18.17
C LEU A 60 9.66 -7.85 -16.96
N LEU A 61 9.19 -9.01 -16.48
CA LEU A 61 8.36 -9.08 -15.28
C LEU A 61 9.09 -8.58 -14.03
N SER A 62 10.40 -8.82 -13.94
CA SER A 62 11.25 -8.29 -12.87
C SER A 62 11.37 -6.76 -12.92
N LEU A 63 11.45 -6.17 -14.12
CA LEU A 63 11.45 -4.71 -14.29
C LEU A 63 10.09 -4.10 -13.89
N ILE A 64 8.99 -4.75 -14.26
CA ILE A 64 7.63 -4.34 -13.87
C ILE A 64 7.48 -4.37 -12.34
N ASP A 65 7.96 -5.44 -11.69
CA ASP A 65 7.91 -5.57 -10.23
C ASP A 65 8.67 -4.44 -9.52
N MET A 66 9.87 -4.08 -9.99
CA MET A 66 10.61 -2.93 -9.46
C MET A 66 9.81 -1.63 -9.58
N VAL A 67 9.14 -1.40 -10.72
CA VAL A 67 8.29 -0.21 -10.92
C VAL A 67 7.09 -0.21 -9.97
N LEU A 68 6.45 -1.36 -9.75
CA LEU A 68 5.32 -1.48 -8.81
C LEU A 68 5.75 -1.22 -7.37
N VAL A 69 6.90 -1.77 -6.95
CA VAL A 69 7.50 -1.49 -5.64
C VAL A 69 7.85 -0.01 -5.50
N GLY A 70 8.41 0.61 -6.55
CA GLY A 70 8.70 2.04 -6.56
C GLY A 70 7.44 2.90 -6.42
N GLY A 71 6.37 2.58 -7.16
CA GLY A 71 5.08 3.26 -7.04
C GLY A 71 4.46 3.13 -5.64
N LEU A 72 4.60 1.96 -5.01
CA LEU A 72 4.16 1.74 -3.63
C LEU A 72 4.99 2.55 -2.63
N LEU A 73 6.31 2.61 -2.79
CA LEU A 73 7.17 3.45 -1.96
C LEU A 73 6.76 4.92 -2.04
N VAL A 74 6.52 5.45 -3.24
CA VAL A 74 6.07 6.84 -3.45
C VAL A 74 4.71 7.08 -2.79
N MET A 75 3.76 6.16 -2.93
CA MET A 75 2.46 6.26 -2.26
C MET A 75 2.62 6.33 -0.74
N VAL A 76 3.47 5.48 -0.15
CA VAL A 76 3.76 5.49 1.29
C VAL A 76 4.45 6.79 1.72
N MET A 77 5.35 7.33 0.90
CA MET A 77 5.99 8.62 1.17
C MET A 77 4.96 9.76 1.23
N PHE A 78 4.03 9.83 0.29
CA PHE A 78 2.95 10.83 0.32
C PHE A 78 2.02 10.64 1.51
N ALA A 79 1.59 9.42 1.80
CA ALA A 79 0.73 9.14 2.96
C ALA A 79 1.42 9.48 4.29
N SER A 80 2.73 9.20 4.41
CA SER A 80 3.55 9.56 5.57
C SER A 80 3.67 11.07 5.73
N TYR A 81 3.92 11.79 4.63
CA TYR A 81 3.98 13.25 4.63
C TYR A 81 2.63 13.88 5.02
N GLU A 82 1.53 13.40 4.46
CA GLU A 82 0.18 13.90 4.74
C GLU A 82 -0.20 13.65 6.21
N ASN A 83 -0.03 12.42 6.72
CA ASN A 83 -0.47 12.07 8.08
C ASN A 83 0.30 12.79 9.19
N PHE A 84 1.57 13.11 8.99
CA PHE A 84 2.42 13.57 10.08
C PHE A 84 3.01 14.97 9.86
N VAL A 85 3.27 15.40 8.63
CA VAL A 85 3.81 16.75 8.37
C VAL A 85 2.68 17.74 8.08
N SER A 86 1.70 17.36 7.26
CA SER A 86 0.61 18.25 6.84
C SER A 86 -0.41 18.54 7.95
N GLN A 87 -0.91 17.50 8.63
CA GLN A 87 -2.00 17.67 9.61
C GLN A 87 -1.58 18.30 10.95
N MET A 88 -0.28 18.39 11.25
CA MET A 88 0.23 18.97 12.50
C MET A 88 0.57 20.47 12.41
N ASN A 89 0.44 21.09 11.22
CA ASN A 89 0.70 22.54 11.05
C ASN A 89 -0.56 23.41 11.19
N ILE A 90 -1.68 22.84 11.65
CA ILE A 90 -2.92 23.60 11.93
C ILE A 90 -2.99 23.90 13.44
N HIS A 91 -2.40 25.02 13.84
CA HIS A 91 -2.68 25.66 15.13
C HIS A 91 -4.00 26.42 15.02
N SER A 92 -5.11 25.81 15.42
CA SER A 92 -6.29 26.53 15.97
C SER A 92 -7.30 25.54 16.55
N HIS A 93 -7.41 25.58 17.87
CA HIS A 93 -8.59 25.32 18.70
C HIS A 93 -9.67 24.31 18.24
N ARG A 94 -9.83 23.25 19.06
CA ARG A 94 -11.10 22.54 19.33
C ARG A 94 -11.85 21.78 18.21
N GLU A 95 -11.31 21.60 17.01
CA GLU A 95 -11.96 20.76 15.97
C GLU A 95 -11.27 19.40 15.72
N LYS A 96 -10.18 19.10 16.43
CA LYS A 96 -9.34 17.89 16.19
C LYS A 96 -10.04 16.54 16.51
N LEU A 97 -11.23 16.55 17.10
CA LEU A 97 -11.99 15.33 17.41
C LEU A 97 -12.98 14.92 16.30
N ASP A 98 -13.34 15.81 15.37
CA ASP A 98 -14.31 15.50 14.30
C ASP A 98 -13.67 14.85 13.06
N TRP A 99 -12.40 15.14 12.76
CA TRP A 99 -11.71 14.62 11.56
C TRP A 99 -11.16 13.19 11.73
N LEU A 100 -10.79 12.78 12.95
CA LEU A 100 -10.40 11.39 13.25
C LEU A 100 -11.58 10.41 13.08
N GLY A 101 -12.82 10.92 13.21
CA GLY A 101 -14.04 10.17 12.89
C GLY A 101 -14.39 10.15 11.39
N LYS A 102 -13.79 11.02 10.57
CA LYS A 102 -14.04 11.14 9.12
C LYS A 102 -12.93 10.61 8.22
N MET A 103 -11.76 10.28 8.75
CA MET A 103 -10.78 9.45 8.04
C MET A 103 -11.35 8.04 7.89
N ASP A 104 -11.98 7.82 6.74
CA ASP A 104 -12.56 6.57 6.28
C ASP A 104 -11.51 5.46 6.21
N SER A 105 -11.21 4.88 7.38
CA SER A 105 -10.27 3.76 7.51
C SER A 105 -10.69 2.55 6.66
N GLY A 106 -11.96 2.47 6.24
CA GLY A 106 -12.48 1.46 5.32
C GLY A 106 -11.84 1.52 3.92
N SER A 107 -11.90 2.68 3.25
CA SER A 107 -11.39 2.79 1.88
C SER A 107 -9.87 2.65 1.77
N LEU A 108 -9.10 3.06 2.78
CA LEU A 108 -7.65 2.89 2.78
C LEU A 108 -7.24 1.40 2.89
N LYS A 109 -7.91 0.63 3.78
CA LYS A 109 -7.67 -0.81 3.95
C LYS A 109 -7.98 -1.60 2.68
N THR A 110 -9.07 -1.25 1.99
CA THR A 110 -9.45 -1.87 0.72
C THR A 110 -8.43 -1.58 -0.39
N LYS A 111 -8.01 -0.32 -0.54
CA LYS A 111 -7.02 0.07 -1.57
C LYS A 111 -5.68 -0.65 -1.40
N VAL A 112 -5.17 -0.75 -0.18
CA VAL A 112 -3.91 -1.44 0.09
C VAL A 112 -4.03 -2.94 -0.20
N SER A 113 -5.13 -3.57 0.20
CA SER A 113 -5.33 -5.01 -0.02
C SER A 113 -5.38 -5.38 -1.50
N VAL A 114 -6.07 -4.58 -2.32
CA VAL A 114 -6.15 -4.78 -3.78
C VAL A 114 -4.77 -4.64 -4.43
N SER A 115 -3.97 -3.65 -4.03
CA SER A 115 -2.60 -3.47 -4.55
C SER A 115 -1.69 -4.67 -4.23
N ILE A 116 -1.77 -5.21 -3.00
CA ILE A 116 -0.97 -6.39 -2.61
C ILE A 116 -1.34 -7.62 -3.44
N VAL A 117 -2.65 -7.85 -3.67
CA VAL A 117 -3.12 -8.97 -4.50
C VAL A 117 -2.60 -8.83 -5.93
N ALA A 118 -2.69 -7.65 -6.54
CA ALA A 118 -2.23 -7.41 -7.90
C ALA A 118 -0.72 -7.68 -8.07
N ILE A 119 0.11 -7.19 -7.15
CA ILE A 119 1.56 -7.43 -7.14
C ILE A 119 1.84 -8.93 -6.99
N SER A 120 1.14 -9.60 -6.07
CA SER A 120 1.28 -11.04 -5.86
C SER A 120 0.89 -11.88 -7.09
N SER A 121 -0.13 -11.48 -7.86
CA SER A 121 -0.51 -12.17 -9.10
C SER A 121 0.59 -12.11 -10.15
N ILE A 122 1.23 -10.95 -10.32
CA ILE A 122 2.34 -10.78 -11.27
C ILE A 122 3.52 -11.65 -10.86
N HIS A 123 3.85 -11.67 -9.57
CA HIS A 123 4.93 -12.50 -9.04
C HIS A 123 4.65 -13.99 -9.24
N LEU A 124 3.42 -14.45 -8.99
CA LEU A 124 3.03 -15.84 -9.21
C LEU A 124 3.18 -16.25 -10.68
N LEU A 125 2.77 -15.38 -11.61
CA LEU A 125 2.94 -15.60 -13.05
C LEU A 125 4.43 -15.74 -13.42
N ARG A 126 5.31 -14.95 -12.81
CA ARG A 126 6.77 -15.09 -12.97
C ARG A 126 7.25 -16.49 -12.59
N MET A 127 6.88 -16.94 -11.39
CA MET A 127 7.33 -18.23 -10.87
C MET A 127 6.76 -19.39 -11.70
N PHE A 128 5.55 -19.23 -12.24
CA PHE A 128 4.96 -20.19 -13.17
C PHE A 128 5.71 -20.23 -14.52
N MET A 129 6.14 -19.08 -15.04
CA MET A 129 6.91 -19.03 -16.29
C MET A 129 8.33 -19.62 -16.17
N ASP A 130 8.93 -19.58 -14.98
CA ASP A 130 10.23 -20.22 -14.69
C ASP A 130 10.09 -21.63 -14.07
N ALA A 131 8.90 -22.24 -14.15
CA ALA A 131 8.57 -23.51 -13.51
C ALA A 131 9.54 -24.66 -13.84
N GLN A 132 10.19 -24.61 -15.01
CA GLN A 132 11.18 -25.62 -15.40
C GLN A 132 12.43 -25.64 -14.52
N LYS A 133 12.74 -24.53 -13.83
CA LYS A 133 13.88 -24.40 -12.90
C LYS A 133 13.45 -24.51 -11.43
N ILE A 134 12.16 -24.65 -11.16
CA ILE A 134 11.57 -24.59 -9.81
C ILE A 134 10.91 -25.92 -9.50
N GLU A 135 11.28 -26.52 -8.38
CA GLU A 135 10.61 -27.73 -7.89
C GLU A 135 9.11 -27.49 -7.70
N ASN A 136 8.29 -28.42 -8.20
CA ASN A 136 6.82 -28.28 -8.24
C ASN A 136 6.20 -28.01 -6.85
N ASP A 137 6.81 -28.51 -5.78
CA ASP A 137 6.39 -28.25 -4.40
C ASP A 137 6.38 -26.75 -4.06
N LYS A 138 7.41 -26.01 -4.49
CA LYS A 138 7.51 -24.57 -4.23
C LYS A 138 6.47 -23.80 -5.03
N LEU A 139 6.14 -24.27 -6.23
CA LEU A 139 5.15 -23.66 -7.10
C LEU A 139 3.74 -23.76 -6.51
N MET A 140 3.41 -24.90 -5.92
CA MET A 140 2.18 -25.07 -5.15
C MET A 140 2.09 -24.10 -3.97
N TRP A 141 3.18 -23.89 -3.23
CA TRP A 141 3.23 -22.91 -2.14
C TRP A 141 2.99 -21.47 -2.60
N TYR A 142 3.54 -21.06 -3.76
CA TYR A 142 3.27 -19.74 -4.31
C TYR A 142 1.78 -19.56 -4.65
N VAL A 143 1.13 -20.59 -5.23
CA VAL A 143 -0.31 -20.55 -5.52
C VAL A 143 -1.14 -20.45 -4.24
N ILE A 144 -0.81 -21.24 -3.21
CA ILE A 144 -1.50 -21.23 -1.90
C ILE A 144 -1.38 -19.86 -1.23
N LEU A 145 -0.18 -19.27 -1.25
CA LEU A 145 0.07 -17.96 -0.66
C LEU A 145 -0.72 -16.87 -1.40
N HIS A 146 -0.72 -16.91 -2.74
CA HIS A 146 -1.52 -15.98 -3.55
C HIS A 146 -3.02 -16.08 -3.25
N LEU A 147 -3.56 -17.30 -3.20
CA LEU A 147 -4.96 -17.53 -2.83
C LEU A 147 -5.29 -16.99 -1.43
N THR A 148 -4.36 -17.11 -0.48
CA THR A 148 -4.53 -16.56 0.87
C THR A 148 -4.67 -15.03 0.83
N PHE A 149 -3.86 -14.34 0.02
CA PHE A 149 -4.01 -12.89 -0.18
C PHE A 149 -5.31 -12.50 -0.87
N VAL A 150 -5.73 -13.24 -1.90
CA VAL A 150 -7.01 -13.01 -2.59
C VAL A 150 -8.17 -13.13 -1.61
N VAL A 151 -8.22 -14.21 -0.82
CA VAL A 151 -9.26 -14.42 0.19
C VAL A 151 -9.26 -13.30 1.24
N SER A 152 -8.08 -12.91 1.75
CA SER A 152 -7.96 -11.81 2.70
C SER A 152 -8.50 -10.48 2.13
N ALA A 153 -8.14 -10.15 0.89
CA ALA A 153 -8.62 -8.94 0.23
C ALA A 153 -10.13 -8.96 -0.04
N LEU A 154 -10.70 -10.13 -0.40
CA LEU A 154 -12.13 -10.30 -0.57
C LEU A 154 -12.89 -10.06 0.74
N VAL A 155 -12.39 -10.59 1.87
CA VAL A 155 -13.00 -10.37 3.19
C VAL A 155 -12.99 -8.89 3.55
N VAL A 156 -11.84 -8.21 3.40
CA VAL A 156 -11.72 -6.77 3.68
C VAL A 156 -12.67 -5.95 2.80
N THR A 157 -12.73 -6.25 1.50
CA THR A 157 -13.61 -5.55 0.54
C THR A 157 -15.09 -5.80 0.84
N TYR A 158 -15.44 -7.02 1.22
CA TYR A 158 -16.80 -7.39 1.61
C TYR A 158 -17.25 -6.62 2.86
N MET A 159 -16.41 -6.59 3.90
CA MET A 159 -16.67 -5.83 5.12
C MET A 159 -16.84 -4.33 4.85
N ASP A 160 -16.01 -3.76 3.98
CA ASP A 160 -16.07 -2.34 3.59
C ASP A 160 -17.38 -2.02 2.85
N ASN A 161 -17.84 -2.92 1.96
CA ASN A 161 -19.11 -2.77 1.24
C ASN A 161 -20.34 -2.88 2.16
N LEU A 162 -20.32 -3.77 3.16
CA LEU A 162 -21.39 -3.86 4.16
C LEU A 162 -21.49 -2.57 4.98
N GLY A 163 -20.35 -2.01 5.38
CA GLY A 163 -20.30 -0.72 6.08
C GLY A 163 -20.90 0.42 5.25
N LYS A 164 -20.61 0.48 3.94
CA LYS A 164 -21.15 1.50 3.02
C LYS A 164 -22.66 1.34 2.79
N LYS A 165 -23.16 0.12 2.57
CA LYS A 165 -24.60 -0.14 2.41
C LYS A 165 -25.40 0.22 3.66
N SER A 166 -24.86 -0.07 4.85
CA SER A 166 -25.49 0.31 6.13
C SER A 166 -25.60 1.83 6.30
N LYS A 167 -24.52 2.57 6.02
CA LYS A 167 -24.52 4.05 6.06
C LYS A 167 -25.47 4.67 5.02
N ALA A 168 -25.57 4.10 3.81
CA ALA A 168 -26.48 4.58 2.76
C ALA A 168 -27.96 4.40 3.15
N LYS A 169 -28.30 3.27 3.80
CA LYS A 169 -29.67 2.99 4.24
C LYS A 169 -30.11 3.92 5.37
N ILE A 170 -29.23 4.21 6.34
CA ILE A 170 -29.52 5.15 7.44
C ILE A 170 -29.73 6.58 6.91
N LYS A 171 -28.95 7.01 5.90
CA LYS A 171 -29.10 8.34 5.30
C LYS A 171 -30.43 8.52 4.57
N GLN A 172 -30.94 7.48 3.90
CA GLN A 172 -32.26 7.52 3.24
C GLN A 172 -33.43 7.58 4.23
N ILE A 173 -33.33 6.92 5.37
CA ILE A 173 -34.37 6.94 6.42
C ILE A 173 -34.45 8.33 7.06
N ASN A 174 -33.31 8.95 7.40
CA ASN A 174 -33.33 10.29 7.97
C ASN A 174 -33.87 11.34 6.98
N ASN A 175 -33.48 11.26 5.71
CA ASN A 175 -33.89 12.23 4.69
C ASN A 175 -35.36 12.10 4.25
N SER A 176 -36.05 11.02 4.64
CA SER A 176 -37.49 10.84 4.40
C SER A 176 -38.35 11.28 5.59
N GLN A 177 -37.76 11.48 6.77
CA GLN A 177 -38.45 12.07 7.93
C GLN A 177 -38.41 13.61 7.90
N ASP A 178 -37.41 14.21 7.26
CA ASP A 178 -37.27 15.67 7.13
C ASP A 178 -38.23 16.28 6.08
N ASP A 179 -38.74 15.50 5.12
CA ASP A 179 -39.70 15.93 4.10
C ASP A 179 -41.17 15.87 4.58
N GLU A 180 -41.44 15.28 5.76
CA GLU A 180 -42.78 15.13 6.36
C GLU A 180 -43.07 16.13 7.51
N SER A 181 -42.13 17.03 7.84
CA SER A 181 -42.26 18.06 8.90
C SER A 181 -42.27 19.49 8.35
#